data_AF-A0A2E5ZIP7-F1
#
_entry.id   AF-A0A2E5ZIP7-F1
#
_cell.length_a   1.000
_cell.length_b   1.000
_cell.length_c   1.000
_cell.angle_alpha   90.00
_cell.angle_beta   90.00
_cell.angle_gamma   90.00
#
_symmetry.space_group_name_H-M   'P 1'
#
loop_
_entity.id
_entity.type
_entity.pdbx_description
1 polymer ?
#
loop_
_entity_poly.entity_id
_entity_poly.type
_entity_poly.pdbx_seq_one_letter_code
_entity_poly.pdbx_strand_id
1 'polypeptide(L)'
;MAGFLPLILIFGLMYVLMIRPQQKKAKEQQALVASISAGDEVLLNSGVYGTVNEVDADDPNVLWIEVYQGVELKVRRSAVDQRLNEPAAPADDPVEESADGSDED
;
A
#
# COMPACT_ATOMS: atom_id res chain seq x y z
N MET A 1 23.72 -22.62 36.81
CA MET A 1 22.67 -22.41 35.78
C MET A 1 22.47 -20.91 35.45
N ALA A 2 23.54 -20.15 35.17
CA ALA A 2 23.45 -18.70 34.89
C ALA A 2 23.90 -18.31 33.47
N GLY A 3 24.39 -19.26 32.66
CA GLY A 3 24.94 -18.99 31.31
C GLY A 3 23.91 -18.92 30.18
N PHE A 4 22.69 -19.44 30.37
CA PHE A 4 21.65 -19.44 29.34
C PHE A 4 20.74 -18.21 29.39
N LEU A 5 20.73 -17.49 30.51
CA LEU A 5 19.91 -16.29 30.70
C LEU A 5 20.22 -15.19 29.67
N PRO A 6 21.49 -14.80 29.40
CA PRO A 6 21.77 -13.78 28.37
C PRO A 6 21.41 -14.28 26.96
N LEU A 7 21.54 -15.58 26.68
CA LEU A 7 21.23 -16.15 25.37
C LEU A 7 19.71 -16.14 25.10
N ILE A 8 18.90 -16.54 26.07
CA ILE A 8 17.43 -16.49 25.98
C ILE A 8 16.94 -15.04 25.83
N LEU A 9 17.58 -14.08 26.50
CA LEU A 9 17.25 -12.66 26.39
C LEU A 9 17.52 -12.12 24.97
N ILE A 10 18.66 -12.46 24.37
CA ILE A 10 19.01 -12.09 22.99
C ILE A 10 18.04 -12.73 21.99
N PHE A 11 17.74 -14.03 22.13
CA PHE A 11 16.76 -14.69 21.27
C PHE A 11 15.35 -14.12 21.43
N GLY A 12 14.94 -13.79 22.65
CA GLY A 12 13.66 -13.13 22.91
C GLY A 12 13.57 -11.76 22.28
N LEU A 13 14.63 -10.94 22.40
CA LEU A 13 14.69 -9.61 21.80
C LEU A 13 14.67 -9.68 20.26
N MET A 14 15.47 -10.59 19.68
CA MET A 14 15.52 -10.80 18.23
C MET A 14 14.18 -11.32 17.68
N TYR A 15 13.51 -12.21 18.40
CA TYR A 15 12.18 -12.71 18.05
C TYR A 15 11.13 -11.59 18.05
N VAL A 16 11.07 -10.78 19.12
CA VAL A 16 10.12 -9.67 19.25
C VAL A 16 10.39 -8.59 18.20
N LEU A 17 11.66 -8.26 17.94
CA LEU A 17 12.04 -7.29 16.93
C LEU A 17 11.79 -7.75 15.49
N MET A 18 11.76 -9.05 15.18
CA MET A 18 11.49 -9.54 13.81
C MET A 18 9.99 -9.79 13.55
N ILE A 19 9.25 -10.31 14.53
CA ILE A 19 7.83 -10.66 14.35
C ILE A 19 6.92 -9.43 14.33
N ARG A 20 7.17 -8.42 15.17
CA ARG A 20 6.39 -7.18 15.14
C ARG A 20 6.45 -6.44 13.79
N PRO A 21 7.63 -6.17 13.19
CA PRO A 21 7.68 -5.47 11.91
C PRO A 21 7.12 -6.31 10.77
N GLN A 22 7.24 -7.65 10.81
CA GLN A 22 6.63 -8.51 9.79
C GLN A 22 5.11 -8.43 9.81
N GLN A 23 4.49 -8.50 10.99
CA GLN A 23 3.03 -8.36 11.11
C GLN A 23 2.55 -6.99 10.65
N LYS A 24 3.34 -5.93 10.91
CA LYS A 24 2.99 -4.56 10.48
C LYS A 24 3.02 -4.43 8.95
N LYS A 25 4.09 -4.92 8.30
CA LYS A 25 4.21 -4.93 6.83
C LYS A 25 3.11 -5.75 6.16
N ALA A 26 2.77 -6.91 6.71
CA ALA A 26 1.70 -7.75 6.16
C ALA A 26 0.32 -7.08 6.26
N LYS A 27 0.05 -6.38 7.36
CA LYS A 27 -1.19 -5.60 7.52
C LYS A 27 -1.26 -4.41 6.58
N GLU A 28 -0.16 -3.69 6.42
CA GLU A 28 -0.05 -2.55 5.48
C GLU A 28 -0.29 -3.02 4.04
N GLN A 29 0.32 -4.14 3.63
CA GLN A 29 0.08 -4.74 2.31
C GLN A 29 -1.37 -5.19 2.13
N GLN A 30 -1.99 -5.82 3.14
CA GLN A 30 -3.41 -6.21 3.06
C GLN A 30 -4.34 -5.00 2.94
N ALA A 31 -4.04 -3.90 3.64
CA ALA A 31 -4.83 -2.67 3.56
C ALA A 31 -4.72 -2.00 2.18
N LEU A 32 -3.51 -1.98 1.59
CA LEU A 32 -3.27 -1.48 0.23
C LEU A 32 -3.99 -2.34 -0.81
N VAL A 33 -3.86 -3.66 -0.70
CA VAL A 33 -4.52 -4.61 -1.59
C VAL A 33 -6.04 -4.46 -1.50
N ALA A 34 -6.61 -4.15 -0.33
CA ALA A 34 -8.05 -3.97 -0.13
C ALA A 34 -8.60 -2.68 -0.75
N SER A 35 -7.83 -1.60 -0.83
CA SER A 35 -8.30 -0.29 -1.31
C SER A 35 -8.37 -0.15 -2.83
N ILE A 36 -7.80 -1.11 -3.57
CA ILE A 36 -7.79 -1.10 -5.05
C ILE A 36 -9.21 -1.33 -5.59
N SER A 37 -9.60 -0.43 -6.49
CA SER A 37 -10.90 -0.41 -7.19
C SER A 37 -10.70 -0.25 -8.70
N ALA A 38 -11.77 -0.48 -9.48
CA ALA A 38 -11.76 -0.19 -10.91
C ALA A 38 -11.48 1.30 -11.16
N GLY A 39 -10.69 1.60 -12.18
CA GLY A 39 -10.20 2.94 -12.51
C GLY A 39 -8.89 3.33 -11.82
N ASP A 40 -8.30 2.45 -11.01
CA ASP A 40 -7.04 2.74 -10.34
C ASP A 40 -5.82 2.48 -11.24
N GLU A 41 -4.91 3.45 -11.31
CA GLU A 41 -3.58 3.24 -11.87
C GLU A 41 -2.70 2.55 -10.82
N VAL A 42 -2.03 1.47 -11.22
CA VAL A 42 -1.28 0.60 -10.32
C VAL A 42 0.10 0.26 -10.88
N LEU A 43 1.06 0.09 -9.97
CA LEU A 43 2.36 -0.50 -10.23
C LEU A 43 2.37 -1.94 -9.71
N LEU A 44 2.70 -2.89 -10.58
CA LEU A 44 2.91 -4.27 -10.19
C LEU A 44 4.33 -4.52 -9.67
N ASN A 45 4.48 -5.57 -8.88
CA ASN A 45 5.78 -6.06 -8.38
C ASN A 45 6.81 -6.36 -9.49
N SER A 46 6.36 -6.59 -10.72
CA SER A 46 7.22 -6.82 -11.90
C SER A 46 7.72 -5.53 -12.56
N GLY A 47 7.34 -4.35 -12.06
CA GLY A 47 7.66 -3.06 -12.67
C GLY A 47 6.74 -2.67 -13.84
N VAL A 48 5.57 -3.31 -13.94
CA VAL A 48 4.58 -3.02 -14.98
C VAL A 48 3.55 -2.04 -14.44
N TYR A 49 3.27 -1.00 -15.23
CA TYR A 49 2.22 -0.03 -14.99
C TYR A 49 0.96 -0.43 -15.76
N GLY A 50 -0.20 -0.14 -15.19
CA GLY A 50 -1.48 -0.35 -15.86
C GLY A 50 -2.64 0.20 -15.06
N THR A 51 -3.82 0.18 -15.67
CA THR A 51 -5.07 0.66 -15.06
C THR A 51 -5.98 -0.53 -14.80
N VAL A 52 -6.59 -0.59 -13.62
CA VAL A 52 -7.57 -1.63 -13.28
C VAL A 52 -8.87 -1.36 -14.03
N ASN A 53 -9.24 -2.24 -14.96
CA ASN A 53 -10.52 -2.15 -15.67
C ASN A 53 -11.64 -2.72 -14.80
N GLU A 54 -11.43 -3.92 -14.24
CA GLU A 54 -12.42 -4.57 -13.39
C GLU A 54 -11.80 -5.56 -12.39
N VAL A 55 -12.58 -5.91 -11.37
CA VAL A 55 -12.32 -7.04 -10.48
C VAL A 55 -13.03 -8.25 -11.06
N ASP A 56 -12.34 -9.39 -11.10
CA ASP A 56 -12.90 -10.63 -11.65
C ASP A 56 -14.17 -11.05 -10.90
N ALA A 57 -15.20 -11.44 -11.65
CA ALA A 57 -16.51 -11.76 -11.11
C ALA A 57 -16.51 -13.05 -10.26
N ASP A 58 -15.60 -13.99 -10.56
CA ASP A 58 -15.54 -15.29 -9.90
C ASP A 58 -14.55 -15.28 -8.72
N ASP A 59 -13.51 -14.42 -8.76
CA ASP A 59 -12.52 -14.28 -7.69
C ASP A 59 -12.18 -12.80 -7.39
N PRO A 60 -12.59 -12.26 -6.22
CA PRO A 60 -12.30 -10.87 -5.85
C PRO A 60 -10.79 -10.58 -5.63
N ASN A 61 -9.96 -11.62 -5.56
CA ASN A 61 -8.50 -11.50 -5.48
C ASN A 61 -7.84 -11.41 -6.86
N VAL A 62 -8.61 -11.37 -7.94
CA VAL A 62 -8.11 -11.27 -9.30
C VAL A 62 -8.62 -9.98 -9.94
N LEU A 63 -7.73 -9.31 -10.66
CA LEU A 63 -7.96 -8.03 -11.32
C LEU A 63 -7.66 -8.18 -12.81
N TRP A 64 -8.45 -7.51 -13.62
CA TRP A 64 -8.14 -7.25 -15.03
C TRP A 64 -7.55 -5.86 -15.14
N ILE A 65 -6.32 -5.80 -15.65
CA ILE A 65 -5.56 -4.56 -15.81
C ILE A 65 -5.23 -4.34 -17.28
N GLU A 66 -5.43 -3.13 -17.77
CA GLU A 66 -4.99 -2.72 -19.10
C GLU A 66 -3.61 -2.09 -19.00
N VAL A 67 -2.64 -2.67 -19.71
CA VAL A 67 -1.24 -2.20 -19.71
C VAL A 67 -0.89 -1.43 -20.99
N TYR A 68 -1.68 -1.63 -22.03
CA TYR A 68 -1.58 -0.96 -23.32
C TYR A 68 -2.90 -1.13 -24.06
N GLN A 69 -3.21 -0.24 -24.99
CA GLN A 69 -4.51 -0.17 -25.67
C GLN A 69 -5.03 -1.53 -26.16
N GLY A 70 -6.10 -2.01 -25.54
CA GLY A 70 -6.76 -3.28 -25.85
C GLY A 70 -5.99 -4.53 -25.39
N VAL A 71 -4.93 -4.39 -24.60
CA VAL A 71 -4.17 -5.48 -23.99
C VAL A 71 -4.45 -5.53 -22.50
N GLU A 72 -5.30 -6.47 -22.13
CA GLU A 72 -5.64 -6.75 -20.74
C GLU A 72 -4.84 -7.94 -20.19
N LEU A 73 -4.38 -7.83 -18.96
CA LEU A 73 -3.78 -8.91 -18.20
C LEU A 73 -4.63 -9.25 -16.98
N LYS A 74 -4.76 -10.55 -16.75
CA LYS A 74 -5.34 -11.11 -15.53
C LYS A 74 -4.25 -11.28 -14.49
N VAL A 75 -4.34 -10.53 -13.38
CA VAL A 75 -3.33 -10.56 -12.31
C VAL A 75 -3.98 -10.77 -10.95
N ARG A 76 -3.22 -11.28 -10.00
CA ARG A 76 -3.67 -11.32 -8.60
C ARG A 76 -3.55 -9.94 -7.98
N ARG A 77 -4.48 -9.59 -7.11
CA ARG A 77 -4.47 -8.38 -6.27
C ARG A 77 -3.17 -8.25 -5.48
N SER A 78 -2.62 -9.40 -5.03
CA SER A 78 -1.33 -9.46 -4.33
C SER A 78 -0.10 -9.15 -5.20
N ALA A 79 -0.27 -9.06 -6.53
CA ALA A 79 0.80 -8.68 -7.45
C ALA A 79 0.96 -7.16 -7.56
N VAL A 80 0.02 -6.38 -7.01
CA VAL A 80 0.08 -4.92 -6.98
C VAL A 80 1.01 -4.50 -5.83
N ASP A 81 2.03 -3.71 -6.18
CA ASP A 81 2.96 -3.11 -5.22
C ASP A 81 2.37 -1.81 -4.67
N GLN A 82 1.93 -0.93 -5.58
CA GLN A 82 1.48 0.41 -5.25
C GLN A 82 0.28 0.82 -6.11
N ARG A 83 -0.61 1.60 -5.50
CA ARG A 83 -1.67 2.36 -6.19
C ARG A 83 -1.13 3.77 -6.43
N LEU A 84 -1.19 4.23 -7.67
CA LEU A 84 -0.59 5.49 -8.12
C LEU A 84 -1.58 6.65 -8.21
N ASN A 85 -2.88 6.37 -8.13
CA ASN A 85 -3.87 7.42 -8.00
C ASN A 85 -3.60 8.20 -6.72
N GLU A 86 -3.42 9.52 -6.86
CA GLU A 86 -3.47 10.44 -5.73
C GLU A 86 -4.67 10.03 -4.88
N PRO A 87 -4.50 9.70 -3.58
CA PRO A 87 -5.66 9.43 -2.75
C PRO A 87 -6.56 10.64 -2.93
N ALA A 88 -7.80 10.42 -3.37
CA ALA A 88 -8.80 11.48 -3.37
C ALA A 88 -8.66 12.16 -2.02
N ALA A 89 -8.10 13.37 -2.03
CA ALA A 89 -7.85 14.10 -0.82
C ALA A 89 -9.18 14.06 -0.05
N PRO A 90 -9.18 13.74 1.25
CA PRO A 90 -10.40 13.89 2.00
C PRO A 90 -10.87 15.31 1.75
N ALA A 91 -11.99 15.45 1.03
CA ALA A 91 -12.70 16.70 0.99
C ALA A 91 -13.02 17.03 2.45
N ASP A 92 -12.70 18.25 2.86
CA ASP A 92 -12.86 18.80 4.20
C ASP A 92 -11.65 18.70 5.15
N ASP A 93 -10.53 19.29 4.73
CA ASP A 93 -9.85 20.22 5.64
C ASP A 93 -10.12 21.63 5.09
N PRO A 94 -10.78 22.53 5.85
CA PRO A 94 -10.93 23.90 5.40
C PRO A 94 -9.54 24.50 5.31
N VAL A 95 -9.18 24.92 4.10
CA VAL A 95 -8.03 25.79 3.85
C VAL A 95 -8.19 27.00 4.76
N GLU A 96 -7.37 27.09 5.82
CA GLU A 96 -7.16 28.33 6.53
C GLU A 96 -6.43 29.28 5.58
N GLU A 97 -7.23 29.98 4.76
CA GLU A 97 -6.83 31.19 4.05
C GLU A 97 -7.27 32.39 4.88
N SER A 98 -6.34 32.96 5.65
CA SER A 98 -6.28 34.38 6.06
C SER A 98 -4.97 34.56 6.85
N ALA A 99 -4.04 35.46 6.52
CA ALA A 99 -4.08 36.60 5.63
C ALA A 99 -2.68 36.84 5.02
N ASP A 100 -2.69 37.22 3.75
CA ASP A 100 -1.62 37.87 3.02
C ASP A 100 -1.53 39.36 3.39
N GLY A 101 -0.30 39.89 3.36
CA GLY A 101 0.05 41.31 3.29
C GLY A 101 0.00 42.13 4.59
N SER A 102 0.90 43.07 4.86
CA SER A 102 1.99 43.64 4.07
C SER A 102 2.74 44.69 4.93
N ASP A 103 3.98 45.00 4.51
CA ASP A 103 4.73 46.28 4.68
C ASP A 103 5.32 46.62 6.07
N GLU A 104 6.65 46.73 6.25
CA GLU A 104 7.52 47.87 5.89
C GLU A 104 7.11 49.21 6.55
N ASP A 105 7.55 49.43 7.81
CA ASP A 105 8.39 50.55 8.32
C ASP A 105 8.53 50.51 9.85
#